data_AF-A0A850R278-F1
#
_entry.id   AF-A0A850R278-F1
#
_cell.length_a   1.000
_cell.length_b   1.000
_cell.length_c   1.000
_cell.angle_alpha   90.00
_cell.angle_beta   90.00
_cell.angle_gamma   90.00
#
_symmetry.space_group_name_H-M   'P 1'
#
loop_
_entity.id
_entity.type
_entity.pdbx_description
1 polymer ?
#
loop_
_entity_poly.entity_id
_entity_poly.type
_entity_poly.pdbx_seq_one_letter_code
_entity_poly.pdbx_strand_id
1 'polypeptide(L)'
;QVFFFCANIYGWYAWTQPSSENGDTLEVRWLSKEKLVLTTAISIIAIGLLTVYIDPVFFALANISVDALNLFGANLAAPSLQPDAFPFWDASMTVLSIVAQILMTRKYVENWILWVIINIISIGLYAAQGVYALSIEYAILLFVAANGARCWIEIAKKNKPNTQKAIA
;
A
#
# COMPACT_ATOMS: atom_id res chain seq x y z
N GLN A 1 -4.15 9.62 -2.88
CA GLN A 1 -4.95 8.99 -3.96
C GLN A 1 -4.29 9.03 -5.34
N VAL A 2 -3.69 10.16 -5.77
CA VAL A 2 -2.98 10.27 -7.07
C VAL A 2 -1.99 9.12 -7.31
N PHE A 3 -1.18 8.78 -6.29
CA PHE A 3 -0.26 7.63 -6.36
C PHE A 3 -0.98 6.32 -6.69
N PHE A 4 -2.06 5.98 -5.97
CA PHE A 4 -2.80 4.73 -6.20
C PHE A 4 -3.43 4.67 -7.58
N PHE A 5 -3.92 5.79 -8.09
CA PHE A 5 -4.45 5.88 -9.45
C PHE A 5 -3.37 5.50 -10.48
N CYS A 6 -2.20 6.15 -10.43
CA CYS A 6 -1.09 5.83 -11.33
C CYS A 6 -0.59 4.39 -11.15
N ALA A 7 -0.50 3.93 -9.89
CA ALA A 7 -0.07 2.56 -9.58
C ALA A 7 -1.07 1.50 -10.06
N ASN A 8 -2.37 1.80 -10.10
CA ASN A 8 -3.39 0.91 -10.64
C ASN A 8 -3.33 0.83 -12.16
N ILE A 9 -3.06 1.94 -12.87
CA ILE A 9 -2.82 1.93 -14.32
C ILE A 9 -1.60 1.06 -14.65
N TYR A 10 -0.49 1.29 -13.94
CA TYR A 10 0.71 0.48 -14.11
C TYR A 10 0.48 -0.99 -13.73
N GLY A 11 -0.24 -1.24 -12.64
CA GLY A 11 -0.58 -2.58 -12.17
C GLY A 11 -1.39 -3.37 -13.20
N TRP A 12 -2.38 -2.74 -13.82
CA TRP A 12 -3.14 -3.33 -14.91
C TRP A 12 -2.24 -3.76 -16.07
N TYR A 13 -1.38 -2.85 -16.55
CA TYR A 13 -0.41 -3.16 -17.59
C TYR A 13 0.51 -4.32 -17.20
N ALA A 14 1.12 -4.27 -16.01
CA ALA A 14 2.03 -5.30 -15.52
C ALA A 14 1.34 -6.67 -15.33
N TRP A 15 0.05 -6.68 -15.02
CA TRP A 15 -0.72 -7.91 -14.83
C TRP A 15 -1.24 -8.52 -16.13
N THR A 16 -1.39 -7.72 -17.19
CA THR A 16 -1.78 -8.20 -18.53
C THR A 16 -0.64 -8.86 -19.31
N GLN A 17 0.62 -8.69 -18.90
CA GLN A 17 1.75 -9.36 -19.54
C GLN A 17 1.81 -10.85 -19.13
N PRO A 18 1.83 -11.79 -20.08
CA PRO A 18 1.97 -13.22 -19.79
C PRO A 18 3.34 -13.48 -19.17
N SER A 19 3.34 -14.01 -17.94
CA SER A 19 4.58 -14.26 -17.18
C SER A 19 5.14 -15.68 -17.38
N SER A 20 4.43 -16.57 -18.08
CA SER A 20 4.83 -17.97 -18.28
C SER A 20 4.36 -18.51 -19.64
N GLU A 21 5.18 -19.36 -20.26
CA GLU A 21 4.94 -20.07 -21.53
C GLU A 21 3.69 -20.98 -21.50
N ASN A 22 3.21 -21.37 -20.31
CA ASN A 22 2.17 -22.39 -20.12
C ASN A 22 0.76 -21.85 -19.76
N GLY A 23 0.52 -20.54 -19.84
CA GLY A 23 -0.84 -19.99 -19.70
C GLY A 23 -1.46 -20.03 -18.29
N ASP A 24 -0.75 -20.50 -17.26
CA ASP A 24 -1.17 -20.36 -15.86
C ASP A 24 -0.76 -18.98 -15.32
N THR A 25 -1.76 -18.18 -14.96
CA THR A 25 -1.72 -16.71 -15.04
C THR A 25 -1.12 -15.98 -13.83
N LEU A 26 -0.65 -16.68 -12.79
CA LEU A 26 -0.25 -16.06 -11.52
C LEU A 26 1.00 -16.68 -10.89
N GLU A 27 2.18 -16.15 -11.25
CA GLU A 27 3.45 -16.40 -10.55
C GLU A 27 3.51 -15.65 -9.20
N VAL A 28 2.60 -16.00 -8.29
CA VAL A 28 2.65 -15.49 -6.92
C VAL A 28 3.87 -16.06 -6.22
N ARG A 29 4.67 -15.19 -5.62
CA ARG A 29 5.93 -15.55 -4.96
C ARG A 29 6.12 -14.83 -3.64
N TRP A 30 7.02 -15.38 -2.82
CA TRP A 30 7.46 -14.77 -1.57
C TRP A 30 8.66 -13.86 -1.82
N LEU A 31 8.77 -12.80 -1.02
CA LEU A 31 9.95 -11.97 -0.99
C LEU A 31 11.11 -12.75 -0.34
N SER A 32 12.32 -12.59 -0.84
CA SER A 32 13.49 -13.17 -0.16
C SER A 32 13.67 -12.50 1.20
N LYS A 33 14.16 -13.25 2.20
CA LYS A 33 14.34 -12.73 3.57
C LYS A 33 15.17 -11.45 3.60
N GLU A 34 16.22 -11.38 2.78
CA GLU A 34 17.07 -10.19 2.64
C GLU A 34 16.29 -8.97 2.16
N LYS A 35 15.49 -9.13 1.09
CA LYS A 35 14.66 -8.05 0.53
C LYS A 35 13.55 -7.65 1.48
N LEU A 36 13.02 -8.59 2.26
CA LEU A 36 12.01 -8.32 3.29
C LEU A 36 12.59 -7.46 4.42
N VAL A 37 13.76 -7.82 4.94
CA VAL A 37 14.45 -7.04 5.99
C VAL A 37 14.79 -5.65 5.45
N LEU A 38 15.34 -5.55 4.23
CA LEU A 38 15.66 -4.28 3.60
C LEU A 38 14.41 -3.40 3.43
N THR A 39 13.33 -3.95 2.89
CA THR A 39 12.07 -3.22 2.67
C THR A 39 11.48 -2.75 4.00
N THR A 40 11.53 -3.59 5.03
CA THR A 40 11.06 -3.24 6.37
C THR A 40 11.90 -2.10 6.98
N ALA A 41 13.23 -2.19 6.89
CA ALA A 41 14.14 -1.15 7.39
C ALA A 41 13.91 0.19 6.67
N ILE A 42 13.80 0.17 5.34
CA ILE A 42 13.49 1.37 4.54
C ILE A 42 12.13 1.94 4.95
N SER A 43 11.13 1.08 5.17
CA SER A 43 9.80 1.53 5.60
C SER A 43 9.86 2.22 6.96
N ILE A 44 10.57 1.65 7.93
CA ILE A 44 10.72 2.25 9.27
C ILE A 44 11.39 3.62 9.18
N ILE A 45 12.48 3.74 8.42
CA ILE A 45 13.17 5.01 8.21
C ILE A 45 12.25 6.03 7.52
N ALA A 46 11.56 5.61 6.46
CA ALA A 46 10.63 6.47 5.73
C ALA A 46 9.47 6.94 6.61
N ILE A 47 8.93 6.07 7.48
CA ILE A 47 7.90 6.44 8.46
C ILE A 47 8.46 7.46 9.45
N GLY A 48 9.64 7.22 10.02
CA GLY A 48 10.26 8.16 10.96
C GLY A 48 10.50 9.53 10.35
N LEU A 49 11.07 9.58 9.14
CA LEU A 49 11.28 10.82 8.40
C LEU A 49 9.95 11.51 8.09
N LEU A 50 8.98 10.79 7.51
CA LEU A 50 7.70 11.38 7.13
C LEU A 50 6.92 11.85 8.36
N THR A 51 7.00 11.16 9.49
CA THR A 51 6.39 11.60 10.76
C THR A 51 6.91 12.97 11.19
N VAL A 52 8.24 13.20 11.06
CA VAL A 52 8.87 14.48 11.43
C VAL A 52 8.55 15.58 10.42
N TYR A 53 8.42 15.22 9.14
CA TYR A 53 8.23 16.18 8.04
C TYR A 53 6.79 16.20 7.50
N ILE A 54 5.80 15.68 8.23
CA ILE A 54 4.44 15.56 7.70
C ILE A 54 3.85 16.95 7.41
N ASP A 55 3.90 17.87 8.37
CA ASP A 55 3.35 19.22 8.22
C ASP A 55 3.95 19.99 7.04
N PRO A 56 5.29 20.10 6.87
CA PRO A 56 5.86 20.79 5.72
C PRO A 56 5.57 20.08 4.39
N VAL A 57 5.47 18.75 4.38
CA VAL A 57 5.09 18.00 3.17
C VAL A 57 3.65 18.31 2.77
N PHE A 58 2.71 18.26 3.72
CA PHE A 58 1.31 18.58 3.46
C PHE A 58 1.13 20.04 3.07
N PHE A 59 1.87 20.95 3.69
CA PHE A 59 1.87 22.36 3.32
C PHE A 59 2.37 22.57 1.88
N ALA A 60 3.47 21.93 1.50
CA ALA A 60 3.96 22.00 0.12
C ALA A 60 2.94 21.45 -0.89
N LEU A 61 2.33 20.31 -0.59
CA LEU A 61 1.28 19.70 -1.44
C LEU A 61 0.05 20.60 -1.58
N ALA A 62 -0.37 21.26 -0.49
CA ALA A 62 -1.49 22.19 -0.50
C ALA A 62 -1.20 23.41 -1.39
N ASN A 63 -0.01 24.00 -1.28
CA ASN A 63 0.40 25.13 -2.11
C ASN A 63 0.47 24.72 -3.59
N ILE A 64 1.11 23.60 -3.92
CA ILE A 64 1.16 23.09 -5.31
C ILE A 64 -0.25 22.90 -5.87
N SER A 65 -1.18 22.37 -5.07
CA SER A 65 -2.56 22.16 -5.50
C SER A 65 -3.31 23.48 -5.73
N VAL A 66 -3.15 24.45 -4.83
CA VAL A 66 -3.73 25.79 -4.95
C VAL A 66 -3.17 26.54 -6.16
N ASP A 67 -1.85 26.51 -6.35
CA ASP A 67 -1.17 27.13 -7.50
C ASP A 67 -1.64 26.52 -8.82
N ALA A 68 -1.79 25.20 -8.87
CA ALA A 68 -2.32 24.52 -10.05
C ALA A 68 -3.75 24.96 -10.37
N LEU A 69 -4.63 25.09 -9.37
CA LEU A 69 -5.99 25.57 -9.57
C LEU A 69 -6.04 27.06 -9.95
N ASN A 70 -5.17 27.88 -9.38
CA ASN A 70 -5.05 29.29 -9.70
C ASN A 70 -4.59 29.51 -11.15
N LEU A 71 -3.75 28.62 -11.68
CA LEU A 71 -3.40 28.60 -13.11
C LEU A 71 -4.63 28.41 -14.01
N PHE A 72 -5.67 27.73 -13.53
CA PHE A 72 -6.97 27.58 -14.21
C PHE A 72 -8.02 28.62 -13.78
N GLY A 73 -7.61 29.69 -13.09
CA GLY A 73 -8.48 30.83 -12.76
C GLY A 73 -9.29 30.71 -11.46
N ALA A 74 -8.95 29.77 -10.58
CA ALA A 74 -9.70 29.55 -9.33
C ALA A 74 -9.57 30.69 -8.29
N ASN A 75 -8.50 31.50 -8.34
CA ASN A 75 -8.23 32.64 -7.44
C ASN A 75 -8.38 32.33 -5.94
N LEU A 76 -7.86 31.18 -5.53
CA LEU A 76 -7.86 30.69 -4.15
C LEU A 76 -6.77 31.39 -3.32
N ALA A 77 -7.09 31.68 -2.07
CA ALA A 77 -6.14 32.22 -1.10
C ALA A 77 -5.11 31.16 -0.67
N ALA A 78 -4.00 31.62 -0.07
CA ALA A 78 -2.97 30.75 0.46
C ALA A 78 -3.54 29.79 1.53
N PRO A 79 -3.21 28.48 1.46
CA PRO A 79 -3.74 27.51 2.40
C PRO A 79 -3.18 27.75 3.81
N SER A 80 -4.05 27.71 4.82
CA SER A 80 -3.65 27.66 6.23
C SER A 80 -3.97 26.27 6.79
N LEU A 81 -2.92 25.51 7.10
CA LEU A 81 -3.06 24.17 7.65
C LEU A 81 -2.87 24.22 9.17
N GLN A 82 -3.68 23.44 9.87
CA GLN A 82 -3.44 23.15 11.28
C GLN A 82 -2.44 21.99 11.38
N PRO A 83 -1.66 21.91 12.46
CA PRO A 83 -0.77 20.78 12.69
C PRO A 83 -1.52 19.45 12.63
N ASP A 84 -0.89 18.43 12.06
CA ASP A 84 -1.50 17.12 11.95
C ASP A 84 -1.78 16.50 13.33
N ALA A 85 -2.97 15.91 13.48
CA ALA A 85 -3.42 15.38 14.76
C ALA A 85 -2.75 14.06 15.13
N PHE A 86 -2.37 13.25 14.14
CA PHE A 86 -1.78 11.92 14.33
C PHE A 86 -0.61 11.66 13.37
N PRO A 87 0.50 12.46 13.44
CA PRO A 87 1.56 12.45 12.43
C PRO A 87 2.16 11.07 12.17
N PHE A 88 2.35 10.29 13.24
CA PHE A 88 2.92 8.96 13.17
C PHE A 88 2.00 7.96 12.45
N TRP A 89 0.70 8.01 12.74
CA TRP A 89 -0.27 7.09 12.16
C TRP A 89 -0.48 7.42 10.68
N ASP A 90 -0.56 8.70 10.33
CA ASP A 90 -0.75 9.14 8.95
C ASP A 90 0.49 8.85 8.08
N ALA A 91 1.69 9.07 8.63
CA ALA A 91 2.94 8.66 7.98
C ALA A 91 3.02 7.14 7.78
N SER A 92 2.70 6.37 8.82
CA SER A 92 2.69 4.90 8.78
C SER A 92 1.74 4.37 7.71
N MET A 93 0.50 4.87 7.71
CA MET A 93 -0.52 4.48 6.73
C MET A 93 -0.09 4.82 5.31
N THR A 94 0.51 6.00 5.10
CA THR A 94 1.00 6.42 3.79
C THR A 94 2.11 5.50 3.28
N VAL A 95 3.16 5.29 4.07
CA VAL A 95 4.32 4.49 3.66
C VAL A 95 3.96 3.03 3.46
N LEU A 96 3.25 2.41 4.43
CA LEU A 96 2.87 1.01 4.34
C LEU A 96 1.96 0.74 3.14
N SER A 97 1.04 1.66 2.83
CA SER A 97 0.14 1.49 1.68
C SER A 97 0.87 1.62 0.34
N ILE A 98 1.87 2.51 0.25
CA ILE A 98 2.75 2.59 -0.94
C ILE A 98 3.51 1.27 -1.13
N VAL A 99 4.11 0.75 -0.06
CA VAL A 99 4.86 -0.52 -0.09
C VAL A 99 3.93 -1.68 -0.46
N ALA A 100 2.75 -1.77 0.16
CA ALA A 100 1.75 -2.78 -0.14
C ALA A 100 1.34 -2.75 -1.61
N GLN A 101 1.06 -1.56 -2.17
CA GLN A 101 0.72 -1.39 -3.58
C GLN A 101 1.85 -1.82 -4.52
N ILE A 102 3.11 -1.47 -4.21
CA ILE A 102 4.27 -1.89 -5.00
C ILE A 102 4.43 -3.41 -4.96
N LEU A 103 4.28 -4.04 -3.80
CA LEU A 103 4.36 -5.49 -3.66
C LEU A 103 3.21 -6.20 -4.40
N MET A 104 2.01 -5.62 -4.39
CA MET A 104 0.84 -6.13 -5.10
C MET A 104 1.05 -6.11 -6.62
N THR A 105 1.55 -5.00 -7.18
CA THR A 105 1.85 -4.92 -8.63
C THR A 105 2.90 -5.94 -9.05
N ARG A 106 3.80 -6.33 -8.14
CA ARG A 106 4.86 -7.33 -8.35
C ARG A 106 4.48 -8.77 -7.95
N LYS A 107 3.21 -9.03 -7.63
CA LYS A 107 2.66 -10.35 -7.27
C LYS A 107 3.34 -11.02 -6.05
N TYR A 108 3.72 -10.23 -5.04
CA TYR A 108 4.29 -10.74 -3.78
C TYR A 108 3.22 -11.01 -2.71
N VAL A 109 3.28 -12.13 -2.00
CA VAL A 109 2.30 -12.49 -0.95
C VAL A 109 2.23 -11.46 0.18
N GLU A 110 3.37 -10.86 0.54
CA GLU A 110 3.50 -9.90 1.64
C GLU A 110 2.60 -8.67 1.49
N ASN A 111 2.18 -8.34 0.25
CA ASN A 111 1.25 -7.25 0.00
C ASN A 111 -0.05 -7.41 0.81
N TRP A 112 -0.61 -8.61 0.86
CA TRP A 112 -1.88 -8.87 1.55
C TRP A 112 -1.73 -8.81 3.06
N ILE A 113 -0.56 -9.21 3.59
CA ILE A 113 -0.25 -9.11 5.01
C ILE A 113 -0.17 -7.63 5.42
N LEU A 114 0.46 -6.79 4.60
CA LEU A 114 0.48 -5.34 4.84
C LEU A 114 -0.94 -4.74 4.80
N TRP A 115 -1.76 -5.13 3.82
CA TRP A 115 -3.16 -4.68 3.76
C TRP A 115 -3.98 -5.08 5.00
N VAL A 116 -3.76 -6.27 5.55
CA VAL A 116 -4.37 -6.68 6.83
C VAL A 116 -3.97 -5.73 7.96
N ILE A 117 -2.68 -5.41 8.10
CA ILE A 117 -2.18 -4.50 9.14
C ILE A 117 -2.78 -3.09 8.98
N ILE A 118 -2.74 -2.56 7.76
CA ILE A 118 -3.29 -1.25 7.38
C ILE A 118 -4.78 -1.16 7.74
N ASN A 119 -5.56 -2.19 7.41
CA ASN A 119 -6.99 -2.21 7.70
C ASN A 119 -7.26 -2.25 9.22
N ILE A 120 -6.49 -3.03 9.99
CA ILE A 120 -6.64 -3.07 11.46
C ILE A 120 -6.37 -1.70 12.08
N ILE A 121 -5.30 -1.02 11.67
CA ILE A 121 -4.97 0.33 12.15
C ILE A 121 -6.08 1.31 11.76
N SER A 122 -6.55 1.24 10.52
CA SER A 122 -7.62 2.11 10.01
C SER A 122 -8.91 1.97 10.80
N ILE A 123 -9.35 0.74 11.08
CA ILE A 123 -10.57 0.48 11.88
C ILE A 123 -10.49 1.20 13.22
N GLY A 124 -9.37 1.06 13.93
CA GLY A 124 -9.16 1.68 15.25
C GLY A 124 -9.14 3.20 15.18
N LEU A 125 -8.42 3.78 14.22
CA LEU A 125 -8.29 5.23 14.06
C LEU A 125 -9.63 5.88 13.71
N TYR A 126 -10.34 5.35 12.71
CA TYR A 126 -11.64 5.90 12.29
C TYR A 126 -12.73 5.67 13.34
N ALA A 127 -12.70 4.55 14.07
CA ALA A 127 -13.62 4.35 15.19
C ALA A 127 -13.37 5.36 16.32
N ALA A 128 -12.11 5.65 16.65
CA ALA A 128 -11.74 6.65 17.65
C ALA A 128 -12.13 8.07 17.23
N GLN A 129 -12.11 8.36 15.92
CA GLN A 129 -12.58 9.63 15.34
C GLN A 129 -14.12 9.71 15.22
N GLY A 130 -14.86 8.66 15.57
CA GLY A 130 -16.33 8.59 15.45
C GLY A 130 -16.83 8.40 14.02
N VAL A 131 -15.95 8.11 13.05
CA VAL A 131 -16.28 7.91 11.63
C VAL A 131 -16.57 6.43 11.38
N TYR A 132 -17.68 5.94 11.93
CA TYR A 132 -18.03 4.52 11.90
C TYR A 132 -18.22 3.95 10.49
N ALA A 133 -18.71 4.76 9.54
CA ALA A 133 -18.88 4.33 8.15
C ALA A 133 -17.55 3.84 7.53
N LEU A 134 -16.49 4.63 7.67
CA LEU A 134 -15.15 4.24 7.20
C LEU A 134 -14.61 3.05 8.00
N SER A 135 -14.80 3.03 9.31
CA SER A 135 -14.37 1.90 10.15
C SER A 135 -14.99 0.57 9.67
N ILE A 136 -16.27 0.56 9.30
CA ILE A 136 -16.96 -0.62 8.74
C ILE A 136 -16.40 -0.97 7.36
N GLU A 137 -16.16 0.01 6.48
CA GLU A 137 -15.52 -0.23 5.19
C GLU A 137 -14.17 -0.94 5.35
N TYR A 138 -13.31 -0.43 6.23
CA TYR A 138 -12.01 -1.05 6.51
C TYR A 138 -12.14 -2.44 7.16
N ALA A 139 -13.19 -2.69 7.94
CA ALA A 139 -13.49 -4.02 8.45
C ALA A 139 -13.85 -5.01 7.33
N ILE A 140 -14.61 -4.58 6.33
CA ILE A 140 -14.90 -5.40 5.14
C ILE A 140 -13.60 -5.66 4.35
N LEU A 141 -12.80 -4.61 4.12
CA LEU A 141 -11.51 -4.73 3.42
C LEU A 141 -10.53 -5.65 4.17
N LEU A 142 -10.58 -5.69 5.50
CA LEU A 142 -9.80 -6.61 6.31
C LEU A 142 -10.11 -8.07 5.96
N PHE A 143 -11.39 -8.43 5.81
CA PHE A 143 -11.78 -9.78 5.42
C PHE A 143 -11.31 -10.12 4.01
N VAL A 144 -11.43 -9.17 3.07
CA VAL A 144 -10.93 -9.33 1.69
C VAL A 144 -9.42 -9.56 1.70
N ALA A 145 -8.68 -8.73 2.43
CA ALA A 145 -7.22 -8.83 2.53
C ALA A 145 -6.78 -10.16 3.18
N ALA A 146 -7.47 -10.60 4.23
CA ALA A 146 -7.19 -11.87 4.88
C ALA A 146 -7.45 -13.07 3.94
N ASN A 147 -8.52 -13.04 3.15
CA ASN A 147 -8.81 -14.07 2.16
C ASN A 147 -7.81 -14.05 0.99
N GLY A 148 -7.43 -12.85 0.52
CA GLY A 148 -6.37 -12.66 -0.47
C GLY A 148 -5.04 -13.23 0.00
N ALA A 149 -4.66 -12.95 1.25
CA ALA A 149 -3.45 -13.52 1.88
C ALA A 149 -3.50 -15.05 1.88
N ARG A 150 -4.59 -15.65 2.36
CA ARG A 150 -4.75 -17.12 2.41
C ARG A 150 -4.61 -17.75 1.01
N CYS A 151 -5.33 -17.23 0.03
CA CYS A 151 -5.30 -17.72 -1.34
C CYS A 151 -3.88 -17.64 -1.94
N TRP A 152 -3.21 -16.50 -1.78
CA TRP A 152 -1.87 -16.29 -2.33
C TRP A 152 -0.79 -17.10 -1.64
N ILE A 153 -0.93 -17.36 -0.34
CA ILE A 153 -0.06 -18.29 0.40
C ILE A 153 -0.17 -19.70 -0.19
N GLU A 154 -1.38 -20.16 -0.50
CA GLU A 154 -1.60 -21.48 -1.10
C GLU A 154 -1.05 -21.58 -2.52
N ILE A 155 -1.28 -20.56 -3.35
CA ILE A 155 -0.72 -20.50 -4.72
C ILE A 155 0.81 -20.51 -4.68
N ALA A 156 1.41 -19.68 -3.82
CA ALA A 156 2.87 -19.61 -3.69
C ALA A 156 3.50 -20.92 -3.18
N LYS A 157 2.75 -21.73 -2.41
CA LYS A 157 3.19 -23.09 -2.02
C LYS A 157 3.17 -24.05 -3.21
N LYS A 158 2.14 -23.99 -4.05
CA LYS A 158 2.01 -24.81 -5.27
C LYS A 158 3.06 -24.45 -6.33
N ASN A 159 3.45 -23.19 -6.41
CA ASN A 159 4.47 -22.68 -7.34
C ASN A 159 5.91 -23.05 -6.95
N LYS A 160 6.17 -23.61 -5.76
CA LYS A 160 7.50 -24.15 -5.43
C LYS A 160 7.66 -25.48 -6.18
N PRO A 161 8.64 -25.63 -7.09
CA PRO A 161 8.85 -26.89 -7.77
C PRO A 161 9.16 -27.97 -6.74
N ASN A 162 8.50 -29.13 -6.88
CA ASN A 162 8.83 -30.36 -6.15
C ASN A 162 10.31 -30.71 -6.40
N THR A 163 11.22 -30.22 -5.57
CA THR A 163 12.61 -30.71 -5.50
C THR A 163 12.69 -32.18 -5.04
N GLN A 164 11.55 -32.82 -4.75
CA GLN A 164 11.47 -34.20 -4.26
C GLN A 164 11.21 -35.29 -5.32
N LYS A 165 11.10 -34.97 -6.62
CA LYS A 165 10.93 -36.01 -7.67
C LYS A 165 12.17 -36.25 -8.56
N ALA A 166 13.32 -35.66 -8.25
CA ALA A 166 14.55 -35.84 -9.02
C ALA A 166 15.55 -36.86 -8.42
N ILE A 167 15.15 -37.60 -7.38
CA ILE A 167 16.01 -38.61 -6.72
C ILE A 167 15.21 -39.88 -6.37
N ALA A 168 14.32 -40.31 -7.26
CA ALA A 168 13.63 -41.60 -7.15
C ALA A 168 13.85 -42.41 -8.42
#